data_AF-A0A949ICP6-F1
#
_entry.id   AF-A0A949ICP6-F1
#
_cell.length_a   1.000
_cell.length_b   1.000
_cell.length_c   1.000
_cell.angle_alpha   90.00
_cell.angle_beta   90.00
_cell.angle_gamma   90.00
#
_symmetry.space_group_name_H-M   'P 1'
#
loop_
_entity.id
_entity.type
_entity.pdbx_description
1 polymer ?
#
loop_
_entity_poly.entity_id
_entity_poly.type
_entity_poly.pdbx_seq_one_letter_code
_entity_poly.pdbx_strand_id
1 'polypeptide(L)'
;MAPRHLERHRNQHIGWLRAAVLGANDGIVSTASLIAGIAASNASHAAVLVAGVAALVAGAMSMAAGEYVSVSSQSDTESADLERERAELADDPEHERRELQAIYIRRGLDA
;
A
#
# COMPACT_ATOMS: atom_id res chain seq x y z
N MET A 1 27.35 19.37 -19.35
CA MET A 1 26.32 18.40 -18.92
C MET A 1 26.42 18.30 -17.41
N ALA A 2 25.47 18.88 -16.67
CA ALA A 2 25.47 18.85 -15.21
C ALA A 2 25.30 17.40 -14.72
N PRO A 3 25.96 16.99 -13.61
CA PRO A 3 25.82 15.65 -13.09
C PRO A 3 24.36 15.42 -12.65
N ARG A 4 23.76 14.30 -13.08
CA ARG A 4 22.45 13.87 -12.60
C ARG A 4 22.54 13.65 -11.09
N HIS A 5 21.85 14.50 -10.32
CA HIS A 5 21.70 14.34 -8.89
C HIS A 5 20.83 13.10 -8.65
N LEU A 6 21.45 11.98 -8.23
CA LEU A 6 20.75 10.76 -7.86
C LEU A 6 20.14 10.98 -6.46
N GLU A 7 18.95 11.57 -6.41
CA GLU A 7 18.17 11.56 -5.19
C GLU A 7 17.65 10.15 -4.92
N ARG A 8 18.20 9.51 -3.89
CA ARG A 8 17.72 8.21 -3.42
C ARG A 8 16.43 8.44 -2.64
N HIS A 9 15.31 8.49 -3.36
CA HIS A 9 13.98 8.64 -2.76
C HIS A 9 13.67 7.45 -1.86
N ARG A 10 13.75 7.63 -0.53
CA ARG A 10 13.38 6.61 0.47
C ARG A 10 11.87 6.28 0.49
N ASN A 11 11.06 6.96 -0.32
CA ASN A 11 9.60 6.83 -0.32
C ASN A 11 9.12 5.40 -0.59
N GLN A 12 9.85 4.62 -1.40
CA GLN A 12 9.49 3.21 -1.67
C GLN A 12 9.54 2.32 -0.41
N HIS A 13 10.37 2.67 0.59
CA HIS A 13 10.45 1.89 1.83
C HIS A 13 9.32 2.22 2.81
N ILE A 14 8.61 3.34 2.63
CA ILE A 14 7.57 3.80 3.55
C ILE A 14 6.35 2.87 3.48
N GLY A 15 5.95 2.44 2.29
CA GLY A 15 4.80 1.55 2.09
C GLY A 15 4.98 0.20 2.79
N TRP A 16 6.13 -0.45 2.55
CA TRP A 16 6.45 -1.74 3.17
C TRP A 16 6.62 -1.64 4.69
N LEU A 17 7.25 -0.57 5.19
CA LEU A 17 7.40 -0.35 6.63
C LEU A 17 6.03 -0.16 7.30
N ARG A 18 5.13 0.61 6.69
CA ARG A 18 3.75 0.81 7.16
C ARG A 18 3.01 -0.53 7.24
N ALA A 19 3.05 -1.31 6.16
CA ALA A 19 2.40 -2.62 6.12
C ALA A 19 2.97 -3.57 7.19
N ALA A 20 4.30 -3.60 7.37
CA ALA A 20 4.95 -4.43 8.37
C ALA A 20 4.59 -4.03 9.81
N VAL A 21 4.57 -2.73 10.13
CA VAL A 21 4.22 -2.23 11.47
C VAL A 21 2.76 -2.49 11.81
N LEU A 22 1.84 -2.19 10.88
CA LEU A 22 0.41 -2.47 11.08
C LEU A 22 0.16 -3.97 11.21
N GLY A 23 0.77 -4.77 10.34
CA GLY A 23 0.64 -6.23 10.41
C GLY A 23 1.20 -6.84 11.70
N ALA A 24 2.32 -6.33 12.21
CA ALA A 24 2.87 -6.77 13.49
C ALA A 24 1.95 -6.40 14.66
N ASN A 25 1.44 -5.17 14.68
CA ASN A 25 0.52 -4.70 15.72
C ASN A 25 -0.77 -5.53 15.72
N ASP A 26 -1.40 -5.68 14.56
CA ASP A 26 -2.65 -6.41 14.42
C ASP A 26 -2.45 -7.90 14.72
N GLY A 27 -1.34 -8.49 14.25
CA GLY A 27 -0.99 -9.88 14.51
C GLY A 27 -0.83 -10.19 16.00
N ILE A 28 -0.13 -9.34 16.76
CA ILE A 28 0.06 -9.52 18.21
C ILE A 28 -1.28 -9.40 18.94
N VAL A 29 -2.02 -8.30 18.71
CA VAL A 29 -3.26 -8.01 19.45
C VAL A 29 -4.34 -9.04 19.14
N SER A 30 -4.56 -9.35 17.86
CA SER A 30 -5.60 -10.30 17.44
C SER A 30 -5.30 -11.72 17.92
N THR A 31 -4.06 -12.20 17.74
CA THR A 31 -3.68 -13.56 18.13
C THR A 31 -3.71 -13.74 19.65
N ALA A 32 -3.18 -12.77 20.41
CA ALA A 32 -3.20 -12.82 21.87
C ALA A 32 -4.64 -12.79 22.42
N SER A 33 -5.50 -11.92 21.88
CA SER A 33 -6.90 -11.83 22.29
C SER A 33 -7.68 -13.12 21.97
N LEU A 34 -7.44 -13.71 20.81
CA LEU A 34 -8.05 -14.99 20.43
C LEU A 34 -7.61 -16.11 21.36
N ILE A 35 -6.30 -16.27 21.58
CA ILE A 35 -5.73 -17.29 22.47
C ILE A 35 -6.27 -17.11 23.90
N ALA A 36 -6.33 -15.88 24.40
CA ALA A 36 -6.89 -15.58 25.71
C ALA A 36 -8.36 -16.00 25.83
N GLY A 37 -9.18 -15.71 24.80
CA GLY A 37 -10.58 -16.11 24.75
C GLY A 37 -10.78 -17.63 24.74
N ILE A 38 -9.98 -18.36 23.94
CA ILE A 38 -10.05 -19.83 23.87
C ILE A 38 -9.54 -20.47 25.17
N ALA A 39 -8.48 -19.92 25.77
CA ALA A 39 -7.99 -20.40 27.06
C ALA A 39 -9.03 -20.21 28.17
N ALA A 40 -9.74 -19.06 28.17
CA ALA A 40 -10.81 -18.78 29.13
C ALA A 40 -12.03 -19.71 28.98
N SER A 41 -12.22 -20.35 27.81
CA SER A 41 -13.30 -21.32 27.59
C SER A 41 -13.00 -22.72 28.15
N ASN A 42 -11.96 -22.86 28.99
CA ASN A 42 -11.51 -24.13 29.56
C ASN A 42 -11.11 -25.18 28.49
N ALA A 43 -10.64 -24.70 27.33
CA ALA A 43 -10.13 -25.55 26.26
C ALA A 43 -8.83 -26.27 26.66
N SER A 44 -8.53 -27.40 26.00
CA SER A 44 -7.28 -28.10 26.24
C SER A 44 -6.07 -27.32 25.71
N HIS A 45 -4.89 -27.50 26.31
CA HIS A 45 -3.65 -26.87 25.87
C HIS A 45 -3.34 -27.14 24.38
N ALA A 46 -3.61 -28.37 23.92
CA ALA A 46 -3.45 -28.75 22.53
C ALA A 46 -4.38 -27.94 21.60
N ALA A 47 -5.64 -27.74 22.00
CA ALA A 47 -6.58 -26.93 21.23
C ALA A 47 -6.17 -25.45 21.17
N VAL A 48 -5.68 -24.89 22.29
CA VAL A 48 -5.16 -23.51 22.35
C VAL A 48 -3.97 -23.34 21.41
N LEU A 49 -3.01 -24.27 21.41
CA LEU A 49 -1.84 -24.22 20.53
C LEU A 49 -2.22 -24.31 19.05
N VAL A 50 -3.09 -25.26 18.69
CA VAL A 50 -3.55 -25.42 17.31
C VAL A 50 -4.26 -24.16 16.83
N ALA A 51 -5.17 -23.60 17.65
CA ALA A 51 -5.89 -22.39 17.30
C ALA A 51 -4.96 -21.18 17.15
N GLY A 52 -3.99 -21.02 18.07
CA GLY A 52 -3.03 -19.93 18.01
C GLY A 52 -2.14 -19.97 16.76
N VAL A 53 -1.60 -21.14 16.42
CA VAL A 53 -0.76 -21.30 15.21
C VAL A 53 -1.61 -21.10 13.95
N ALA A 54 -2.81 -21.68 13.89
CA ALA A 54 -3.70 -21.52 12.76
C ALA A 54 -4.08 -20.04 12.55
N ALA A 55 -4.43 -19.33 13.62
CA ALA A 55 -4.76 -17.90 13.56
C ALA A 55 -3.58 -17.03 13.12
N LEU A 56 -2.38 -17.31 13.64
CA LEU A 56 -1.17 -16.58 13.24
C LEU A 56 -0.88 -16.76 11.75
N VAL A 57 -0.91 -18.00 11.26
CA VAL A 57 -0.65 -18.32 9.85
C VAL A 57 -1.73 -17.72 8.95
N ALA A 58 -3.00 -17.92 9.28
CA ALA A 58 -4.12 -17.37 8.51
C ALA A 58 -4.09 -15.83 8.48
N GLY A 59 -3.84 -15.19 9.62
CA GLY A 59 -3.74 -13.74 9.73
C GLY A 59 -2.58 -13.18 8.90
N ALA A 60 -1.38 -13.78 9.03
CA ALA A 60 -0.20 -13.36 8.26
C ALA A 60 -0.41 -13.51 6.75
N MET A 61 -0.97 -14.64 6.30
CA MET A 61 -1.27 -14.87 4.88
C MET A 61 -2.32 -13.88 4.36
N SER A 62 -3.39 -13.62 5.13
CA SER A 62 -4.43 -12.68 4.74
C SER A 62 -3.90 -11.25 4.59
N MET A 63 -3.08 -10.79 5.53
CA MET A 63 -2.46 -9.46 5.47
C MET A 63 -1.48 -9.34 4.30
N ALA A 64 -0.63 -10.36 4.09
CA ALA A 64 0.32 -10.37 2.98
C ALA A 64 -0.39 -10.36 1.61
N ALA A 65 -1.42 -11.19 1.45
CA ALA A 65 -2.21 -11.23 0.22
C ALA A 65 -2.97 -9.91 0.00
N GLY A 66 -3.55 -9.33 1.06
CA GLY A 66 -4.26 -8.05 0.99
C GLY A 66 -3.36 -6.89 0.56
N GLU A 67 -2.17 -6.77 1.14
CA GLU A 67 -1.21 -5.73 0.75
C GLU A 67 -0.69 -5.95 -0.67
N TYR A 68 -0.39 -7.19 -1.06
CA TYR A 68 0.02 -7.49 -2.44
C TYR A 68 -1.04 -7.05 -3.46
N VAL A 69 -2.30 -7.44 -3.25
CA VAL A 69 -3.40 -7.07 -4.14
C VAL A 69 -3.60 -5.55 -4.15
N SER A 70 -3.50 -4.89 -3.01
CA SER A 70 -3.63 -3.44 -2.92
C SER A 70 -2.56 -2.71 -3.73
N VAL A 71 -1.29 -3.11 -3.58
CA VAL A 71 -0.17 -2.51 -4.31
C VAL A 71 -0.25 -2.82 -5.80
N SER A 72 -0.63 -4.05 -6.19
CA SER A 72 -0.80 -4.38 -7.60
C SER A 72 -1.91 -3.55 -8.24
N SER A 73 -3.06 -3.40 -7.58
CA SER A 73 -4.17 -2.59 -8.11
C SER A 73 -3.82 -1.10 -8.23
N GLN A 74 -3.02 -0.56 -7.31
CA GLN A 74 -2.49 0.81 -7.46
C GLN A 74 -1.58 0.92 -8.68
N SER A 75 -0.64 -0.01 -8.86
CA SER A 75 0.26 -0.04 -10.01
C SER A 75 -0.49 -0.16 -11.34
N ASP A 76 -1.54 -0.97 -11.38
CA ASP A 76 -2.37 -1.13 -12.58
C ASP A 76 -3.15 0.16 -12.90
N THR A 77 -3.69 0.82 -11.88
CA THR A 77 -4.40 2.11 -12.03
C THR A 77 -3.45 3.20 -12.53
N GLU A 78 -2.26 3.32 -11.93
CA GLU A 78 -1.24 4.27 -12.37
C GLU A 78 -0.80 4.02 -13.81
N SER A 79 -0.66 2.75 -14.21
CA SER A 79 -0.29 2.39 -15.58
C SER A 79 -1.37 2.78 -16.58
N ALA A 80 -2.64 2.54 -16.25
CA ALA A 80 -3.78 2.92 -17.08
C ALA A 80 -3.91 4.45 -17.21
N ASP A 81 -3.71 5.19 -16.12
CA ASP A 81 -3.71 6.66 -16.15
C ASP A 81 -2.56 7.21 -17.01
N LEU A 82 -1.36 6.63 -16.91
CA LEU A 82 -0.23 7.02 -17.77
C LEU A 82 -0.48 6.74 -19.26
N GLU A 83 -1.17 5.64 -19.58
CA GLU A 83 -1.55 5.33 -20.96
C GLU A 83 -2.59 6.31 -21.49
N ARG A 84 -3.58 6.68 -20.67
CA ARG A 84 -4.59 7.69 -21.01
C ARG A 84 -3.96 9.06 -21.26
N GLU A 85 -3.11 9.53 -20.34
CA GLU A 85 -2.40 10.81 -20.47
C GLU A 85 -1.53 10.85 -21.74
N ARG A 86 -0.87 9.74 -22.09
CA ARG A 86 -0.07 9.65 -23.32
C ARG A 86 -0.92 9.78 -24.57
N ALA A 87 -2.14 9.23 -24.57
CA ALA A 87 -3.08 9.39 -25.68
C ALA A 87 -3.57 10.84 -25.76
N GLU A 88 -3.95 11.44 -24.64
CA GLU A 88 -4.40 12.83 -24.54
C GLU A 88 -3.33 13.81 -25.05
N LEU A 89 -2.07 13.61 -24.64
CA LEU A 89 -0.91 14.38 -25.12
C LEU A 89 -0.66 14.25 -26.63
N ALA A 90 -1.01 13.11 -27.24
CA ALA A 90 -0.84 12.88 -28.67
C ALA A 90 -2.01 13.43 -29.49
N ASP A 91 -3.23 13.33 -28.98
CA ASP A 91 -4.47 13.66 -29.69
C ASP A 91 -4.83 15.15 -29.61
N ASP A 92 -4.63 15.82 -28.46
CA ASP A 92 -4.90 17.27 -28.30
C ASP A 92 -3.82 17.99 -27.45
N PRO A 93 -2.61 18.20 -28.00
CA PRO A 93 -1.51 18.83 -27.28
C PRO A 93 -1.78 20.28 -26.87
N GLU A 94 -2.65 21.01 -27.57
CA GLU A 94 -3.00 22.39 -27.19
C GLU A 94 -3.96 22.42 -25.98
N HIS A 95 -4.84 21.43 -25.84
CA HIS A 95 -5.62 21.25 -24.62
C HIS A 95 -4.72 20.93 -23.42
N GLU A 96 -3.84 19.94 -23.55
CA GLU A 96 -2.93 19.55 -22.47
C GLU A 96 -2.01 20.69 -22.03
N ARG A 97 -1.56 21.52 -22.98
CA ARG A 97 -0.74 22.70 -22.64
C ARG A 97 -1.54 23.73 -21.85
N ARG A 98 -2.82 23.92 -22.14
CA ARG A 98 -3.72 24.79 -21.36
C ARG A 98 -4.00 24.22 -19.98
N GLU A 99 -4.21 22.92 -19.86
CA GLU A 99 -4.35 22.24 -18.57
C GLU A 99 -3.10 22.43 -17.71
N LEU A 100 -1.93 22.16 -18.27
CA LEU A 100 -0.65 22.35 -17.58
C LEU A 100 -0.44 23.81 -17.15
N GLN A 101 -0.74 24.78 -18.02
CA GLN A 101 -0.68 26.21 -17.67
C GLN A 101 -1.62 26.51 -16.49
N ALA A 102 -2.86 26.01 -16.52
CA ALA A 102 -3.82 26.20 -15.44
C ALA A 102 -3.36 25.56 -14.11
N ILE A 103 -2.66 24.42 -14.16
CA ILE A 103 -2.06 23.79 -12.98
C ILE A 103 -0.98 24.71 -12.38
N TYR A 104 -0.08 25.26 -13.21
CA TYR A 104 0.99 26.14 -12.74
C TYR A 104 0.45 27.47 -12.19
N ILE A 105 -0.53 28.07 -12.85
CA ILE A 105 -1.20 29.28 -12.36
C ILE A 105 -1.83 29.01 -10.99
N ARG A 106 -2.52 27.87 -10.83
CA ARG A 106 -3.11 27.46 -9.54
C ARG A 106 -2.06 27.25 -8.44
N ARG A 107 -0.84 26.86 -8.81
CA ARG A 107 0.30 26.72 -7.89
C ARG A 107 0.99 28.06 -7.59
N GLY A 108 0.52 29.17 -8.18
CA GLY A 108 0.97 30.53 -7.88
C GLY A 108 1.89 31.17 -8.92
N LEU A 109 2.01 30.61 -10.13
CA LEU A 109 2.67 31.30 -11.23
C LEU A 109 1.74 32.33 -11.88
N ASP A 110 2.32 33.43 -12.36
CA ASP A 110 1.60 34.42 -13.16
C ASP A 110 1.23 33.84 -14.53
N ALA A 111 0.16 34.38 -15.12
CA ALA A 111 -0.45 33.89 -16.36
C ALA A 111 0.36 34.17 -17.63
#